data_AF-A0A383CP33-F1
#
_entry.id   AF-A0A383CP33-F1
#
_cell.length_a   1.000
_cell.length_b   1.000
_cell.length_c   1.000
_cell.angle_alpha   90.00
_cell.angle_beta   90.00
_cell.angle_gamma   90.00
#
_symmetry.space_group_name_H-M   'P 1'
#
loop_
_entity.id
_entity.type
_entity.pdbx_description
1 polymer ?
#
loop_
_entity_poly.entity_id
_entity_poly.type
_entity_poly.pdbx_seq_one_letter_code
_entity_poly.pdbx_strand_id
1 'polypeptide(L)' 'MVVATVLIGGDFEGTLSELEARLRGDTIFGRQIDKLLSFNNALQTYLRRLKKARPDRIFHRKSDGRAFWMVKQ' A
#
# COMPACT_ATOMS: atom_id res chain seq x y z
N MET A 1 -4.15 -6.03 -18.66
CA MET A 1 -4.70 -5.23 -17.55
C MET A 1 -4.13 -5.78 -16.25
N VAL A 2 -3.33 -5.01 -15.51
CA VAL A 2 -2.84 -5.46 -14.19
C VAL A 2 -3.98 -5.22 -13.21
N VAL A 3 -4.66 -6.30 -12.84
CA VAL A 3 -5.61 -6.30 -11.73
C VAL A 3 -4.79 -5.95 -10.51
N ALA A 4 -4.96 -4.74 -9.97
CA ALA A 4 -4.42 -4.37 -8.68
C ALA A 4 -5.13 -5.23 -7.66
N THR A 5 -4.56 -6.40 -7.35
CA THR A 5 -5.02 -7.30 -6.32
C THR A 5 -4.94 -6.51 -5.02
N VAL A 6 -6.13 -6.17 -4.56
CA VAL A 6 -6.41 -5.47 -3.31
C VAL A 6 -5.64 -6.17 -2.20
N LEU A 7 -5.05 -5.38 -1.30
CA LEU A 7 -4.42 -5.83 -0.05
C LEU A 7 -5.20 -7.03 0.51
N ILE A 8 -4.53 -8.17 0.61
CA ILE A 8 -5.13 -9.37 1.20
C ILE A 8 -5.39 -9.06 2.69
N GLY A 9 -6.66 -9.19 3.09
CA GLY A 9 -7.06 -9.16 4.51
C GLY A 9 -7.76 -7.90 5.03
N GLY A 10 -8.64 -7.27 4.23
CA GLY A 10 -9.55 -6.24 4.71
C GLY A 10 -8.99 -4.81 4.68
N ASP A 11 -9.70 -3.91 5.36
CA ASP A 11 -9.31 -2.51 5.46
C ASP A 11 -7.96 -2.40 6.20
N PHE A 12 -7.10 -1.51 5.71
CA PHE A 12 -5.81 -1.19 6.33
C PHE A 12 -5.78 0.28 6.74
N GLU A 13 -5.18 0.56 7.89
CA GLU A 13 -4.81 1.91 8.31
C GLU A 13 -3.44 1.87 8.99
N GLY A 14 -2.50 2.66 8.48
CA GLY A 14 -1.15 2.70 9.04
C GLY A 14 -0.18 3.54 8.23
N THR A 15 1.05 3.62 8.70
CA THR A 15 2.17 4.25 8.02
C THR A 15 2.64 3.43 6.82
N LEU A 16 3.48 4.03 5.96
CA LEU A 16 4.10 3.32 4.85
C LEU A 16 4.93 2.11 5.31
N SER A 17 5.67 2.24 6.41
CA SER A 17 6.49 1.17 6.96
C SER A 17 5.64 -0.01 7.46
N GLU A 18 4.49 0.27 8.09
CA GLU A 18 3.55 -0.77 8.54
C GLU A 18 2.88 -1.47 7.36
N LEU A 19 2.54 -0.72 6.31
CA LEU A 19 1.99 -1.29 5.08
C LEU A 19 3.02 -2.17 4.37
N GLU A 20 4.28 -1.72 4.31
CA GLU A 20 5.39 -2.49 3.76
C GLU A 20 5.60 -3.80 4.51
N ALA A 21 5.63 -3.76 5.85
CA ALA A 21 5.75 -4.96 6.67
C ALA A 21 4.59 -5.93 6.41
N ARG A 22 3.35 -5.41 6.30
CA ARG A 22 2.17 -6.23 5.98
C ARG A 22 2.26 -6.88 4.60
N LEU A 23 2.68 -6.13 3.58
CA LEU A 23 2.83 -6.64 2.22
C LEU A 23 3.97 -7.67 2.10
N ARG A 24 5.07 -7.49 2.84
CA ARG A 24 6.17 -8.46 2.90
C ARG A 24 5.81 -9.72 3.67
N GLY A 25 4.93 -9.60 4.67
CA GLY A 25 4.40 -10.73 5.44
C GLY A 25 3.39 -11.60 4.67
N ASP A 26 2.94 -11.16 3.49
CA ASP A 26 2.05 -11.92 2.63
C ASP A 26 2.83 -13.08 1.95
N THR A 27 2.46 -14.32 2.26
CA THR A 27 3.13 -15.52 1.75
C THR A 27 2.84 -15.79 0.27
N ILE A 28 1.83 -15.13 -0.32
CA ILE A 28 1.43 -15.29 -1.71
C ILE A 28 2.20 -14.31 -2.60
N PHE A 29 2.33 -13.06 -2.16
CA PHE A 29 2.91 -11.98 -2.98
C PHE A 29 4.23 -11.41 -2.46
N GLY A 30 4.72 -11.84 -1.29
CA GLY A 30 5.88 -11.26 -0.60
C GLY A 30 7.14 -11.12 -1.46
N ARG A 31 7.49 -12.13 -2.28
CA ARG A 31 8.65 -12.04 -3.20
C ARG A 31 8.50 -10.97 -4.29
N GLN A 32 7.28 -10.79 -4.80
CA GLN A 32 7.00 -9.79 -5.84
C GLN A 32 6.97 -8.39 -5.21
N ILE A 33 6.45 -8.28 -3.99
CA ILE A 33 6.49 -7.07 -3.18
C ILE A 33 7.94 -6.66 -2.90
N ASP A 34 8.81 -7.56 -2.43
CA ASP A 34 10.22 -7.23 -2.16
C ASP A 34 10.93 -6.66 -3.40
N LYS A 35 10.65 -7.23 -4.58
CA LYS A 35 11.20 -6.73 -5.85
C LYS A 35 10.58 -5.40 -6.28
N LEU A 36 9.32 -5.13 -5.93
CA LEU A 36 8.67 -3.85 -6.19
C LEU A 36 9.22 -2.77 -5.24
N LEU A 37 9.47 -3.14 -3.98
CA LEU A 37 9.91 -2.27 -2.89
C LEU A 37 11.43 -2.07 -2.84
N SER A 38 12.21 -2.81 -3.63
CA SER A 38 13.65 -2.58 -3.77
C SER A 38 14.00 -1.20 -4.33
N PHE A 39 13.05 -0.55 -5.02
CA PHE A 39 13.22 0.79 -5.53
C PHE A 39 12.78 1.83 -4.49
N ASN A 40 13.66 2.80 -4.26
CA ASN A 40 13.37 3.93 -3.38
C ASN A 40 12.09 4.63 -3.86
N ASN A 41 11.16 4.94 -2.94
CA ASN A 41 9.84 5.52 -3.22
C ASN A 41 8.84 4.66 -4.04
N ALA A 42 9.12 3.39 -4.31
CA ALA A 42 8.19 2.56 -5.09
C ALA A 42 6.83 2.37 -4.40
N LEU A 43 6.82 2.13 -3.08
CA LEU A 43 5.57 1.99 -2.32
C LEU A 43 4.72 3.26 -2.39
N GLN A 44 5.35 4.43 -2.23
CA GLN A 44 4.66 5.71 -2.34
C GLN A 44 4.08 5.91 -3.74
N THR A 45 4.86 5.58 -4.78
CA THR A 45 4.42 5.67 -6.17
C THR A 45 3.26 4.72 -6.45
N TYR A 46 3.34 3.49 -5.96
CA TYR A 46 2.28 2.50 -6.05
C TYR A 46 0.98 3.01 -5.43
N LEU A 47 1.03 3.49 -4.19
CA LEU A 47 -0.14 4.03 -3.50
C LEU A 47 -0.73 5.27 -4.19
N ARG A 48 0.11 6.15 -4.73
CA ARG A 48 -0.36 7.30 -5.52
C ARG A 48 -1.10 6.84 -6.79
N ARG A 49 -0.57 5.84 -7.49
CA ARG A 49 -1.23 5.26 -8.68
C ARG A 49 -2.52 4.54 -8.30
N LEU A 50 -2.52 3.80 -7.20
CA LEU A 50 -3.69 3.09 -6.70
C LEU A 50 -4.78 4.08 -6.28
N LYS A 51 -4.42 5.18 -5.60
CA LYS A 51 -5.34 6.28 -5.28
C LYS A 51 -5.91 6.96 -6.53
N LYS A 52 -5.09 7.15 -7.57
CA LYS A 52 -5.57 7.70 -8.84
C LYS A 52 -6.59 6.77 -9.51
N ALA A 53 -6.39 5.46 -9.42
CA ALA A 53 -7.29 4.46 -10.02
C ALA A 53 -8.55 4.20 -9.18
N ARG A 54 -8.46 4.30 -7.85
CA ARG A 54 -9.53 4.04 -6.88
C ARG A 54 -9.53 5.08 -5.76
N PRO A 55 -9.90 6.34 -6.06
CA PRO A 55 -9.84 7.44 -5.09
C PRO A 55 -10.80 7.25 -3.90
N ASP A 56 -11.88 6.51 -4.12
CA ASP A 56 -12.89 6.08 -3.15
C ASP A 56 -12.39 5.05 -2.14
N ARG A 57 -11.26 4.38 -2.42
CA ARG A 57 -10.70 3.32 -1.58
C ARG A 57 -9.41 3.70 -0.87
N ILE A 58 -8.66 4.65 -1.41
CA ILE A 58 -7.33 5.00 -0.90
C ILE A 58 -7.34 6.42 -0.33
N PHE A 59 -7.19 6.51 0.98
CA PHE A 59 -7.12 7.77 1.71
C PHE A 59 -5.71 7.99 2.25
N HIS A 60 -5.33 9.25 2.33
CA HIS A 60 -4.06 9.67 2.88
C HIS A 60 -4.33 10.83 3.83
N ARG A 61 -3.92 10.69 5.09
CA ARG A 61 -4.06 11.72 6.11
C ARG A 61 -2.72 11.95 6.79
N LYS A 62 -2.49 13.17 7.26
CA LYS A 62 -1.38 13.49 8.15
C LYS A 62 -1.92 13.64 9.56
N SER A 63 -1.31 12.97 10.52
CA SER A 63 -1.65 13.06 11.94
C SER A 63 -0.37 13.02 12.75
N ASP A 64 -0.22 13.94 13.71
CA ASP A 64 0.93 13.99 14.63
C ASP A 64 2.31 13.90 13.93
N GLY A 65 2.48 14.68 12.86
CA GLY A 65 3.72 14.68 12.05
C GLY A 65 3.95 13.43 11.19
N ARG A 66 3.09 12.41 11.28
CA ARG A 66 3.18 11.16 10.51
C ARG A 66 2.15 11.10 9.39
N ALA A 67 2.54 10.45 8.29
CA ALA A 67 1.68 10.19 7.15
C ALA A 67 1.05 8.80 7.27
N PHE A 68 -0.27 8.75 7.26
CA PHE A 68 -1.06 7.52 7.32
C PHE A 68 -1.77 7.30 6.00
N TRP A 69 -1.76 6.03 5.58
CA TRP A 69 -2.50 5.51 4.46
C TRP A 69 -3.61 4.63 4.99
N MET A 70 -4.81 4.87 4.46
CA MET A 70 -5.96 4.01 4.70
C MET A 70 -6.39 3.42 3.38
N VAL A 71 -6.56 2.11 3.35
CA VAL A 71 -7.00 1.36 2.18
C VAL A 71 -8.26 0.60 2.56
N LYS A 72 -9.38 0.97 1.94
CA LYS A 72 -10.67 0.29 2.08
C LYS A 72 -10.85 -0.74 0.96
N GLN A 73 -11.39 -1.91 1.27
CA GLN A 73 -11.68 -2.92 0.23
C GLN A 73 -12.83 -2.53 -0.68
#